data_AF-A0A7H1AKQ1-F1
#
_entry.id   AF-A0A7H1AKQ1-F1
#
_cell.length_a   1.000
_cell.length_b   1.000
_cell.length_c   1.000
_cell.angle_alpha   90.00
_cell.angle_beta   90.00
_cell.angle_gamma   90.00
#
_symmetry.space_group_name_H-M   'P 1'
#
loop_
_entity.id
_entity.type
_entity.pdbx_description
1 polymer ?
#
loop_
_entity_poly.entity_id
_entity_poly.type
_entity_poly.pdbx_seq_one_letter_code
_entity_poly.pdbx_strand_id
1 'polypeptide(L)'
;MNLRTDGHWFAYVFPCAWEDFCKIGFSRDPLGRISALHRRWFEFFDLEAGWLVEAETQRDARDLELQLRRPLALHKAPSPLTVQEKAGGKTEWVRGANALLADAVAGLADHGHHVYALRPWLHQVMLQRVDRLHDWAAAQLPEEESLRYRTPSVENALRDQLDAYAALDIDPRPWLPAHVVRWYG
;
A
#
# COMPACT_ATOMS: atom_id res chain seq x y z
N MET A 1 -19.52 -0.22 8.73
CA MET A 1 -18.98 -1.51 8.27
C MET A 1 -17.70 -1.77 9.05
N ASN A 2 -17.49 -2.96 9.63
CA ASN A 2 -16.25 -3.24 10.36
C ASN A 2 -15.15 -3.53 9.33
N LEU A 3 -14.05 -2.78 9.36
CA LEU A 3 -12.93 -2.94 8.42
C LEU A 3 -12.09 -4.14 8.85
N ARG A 4 -12.04 -5.19 8.03
CA ARG A 4 -11.22 -6.37 8.31
C ARG A 4 -9.80 -6.15 7.79
N THR A 5 -8.83 -6.20 8.67
CA THR A 5 -7.42 -5.88 8.37
C THR A 5 -6.46 -7.05 8.55
N ASP A 6 -6.90 -8.13 9.19
CA ASP A 6 -6.07 -9.27 9.57
C ASP A 6 -6.68 -10.61 9.14
N GLY A 7 -5.86 -11.66 9.10
CA GLY A 7 -6.33 -13.04 8.86
C GLY A 7 -6.71 -13.37 7.40
N HIS A 8 -7.23 -12.41 6.64
CA HIS A 8 -7.82 -12.59 5.30
C HIS A 8 -6.84 -12.45 4.13
N TRP A 9 -7.28 -12.89 2.96
CA TRP A 9 -6.66 -12.56 1.69
C TRP A 9 -7.44 -11.43 1.01
N PHE A 10 -6.75 -10.67 0.17
CA PHE A 10 -7.36 -9.60 -0.61
C PHE A 10 -6.89 -9.69 -2.05
N ALA A 11 -7.79 -9.56 -3.01
CA ALA A 11 -7.44 -9.05 -4.33
C ALA A 11 -7.37 -7.52 -4.24
N TYR A 12 -6.35 -6.92 -4.85
CA TYR A 12 -6.10 -5.50 -4.74
C TYR A 12 -6.02 -4.83 -6.11
N VAL A 13 -6.43 -3.57 -6.14
CA VAL A 13 -6.37 -2.65 -7.27
C VAL A 13 -5.66 -1.39 -6.78
N PHE A 14 -4.45 -1.14 -7.27
CA PHE A 14 -3.62 0.02 -6.92
C PHE A 14 -3.39 0.90 -8.16
N PRO A 15 -4.24 1.89 -8.41
CA PRO A 15 -4.03 2.88 -9.47
C PRO A 15 -2.87 3.81 -9.13
N CYS A 16 -2.17 4.31 -10.16
CA CYS A 16 -1.15 5.34 -9.99
C CYS A 16 -1.80 6.74 -9.98
N ALA A 17 -1.25 7.68 -9.21
CA ALA A 17 -1.82 9.03 -9.04
C ALA A 17 -1.66 9.93 -10.28
N TRP A 18 -0.55 9.78 -11.01
CA TRP A 18 -0.15 10.73 -12.07
C TRP A 18 -0.17 10.15 -13.47
N GLU A 19 -0.37 8.85 -13.58
CA GLU A 19 -0.42 8.12 -14.85
C GLU A 19 -1.60 7.17 -14.81
N ASP A 20 -2.20 6.90 -15.97
CA ASP A 20 -3.32 5.98 -16.11
C ASP A 20 -2.86 4.50 -16.07
N PHE A 21 -2.00 4.17 -15.11
CA PHE A 21 -1.56 2.83 -14.78
C PHE A 21 -2.30 2.29 -13.56
N CYS A 22 -2.44 0.98 -13.51
CA CYS A 22 -2.90 0.30 -12.31
C CYS A 22 -2.23 -1.06 -12.13
N LYS A 23 -1.87 -1.38 -10.89
CA LYS A 23 -1.45 -2.72 -10.48
C LYS A 23 -2.64 -3.50 -9.95
N ILE A 24 -2.83 -4.70 -10.47
CA ILE A 24 -3.78 -5.68 -9.95
C ILE A 24 -2.99 -6.83 -9.30
N GLY A 25 -3.47 -7.42 -8.22
CA GLY A 25 -2.85 -8.59 -7.63
C GLY A 25 -3.63 -9.13 -6.45
N PHE A 26 -3.01 -9.99 -5.64
CA PHE A 26 -3.59 -10.44 -4.39
C PHE A 26 -2.53 -10.64 -3.29
N SER A 27 -2.92 -10.52 -2.02
CA SER A 27 -2.05 -10.68 -0.85
C SER A 27 -2.83 -10.80 0.45
N ARG A 28 -2.21 -11.38 1.49
CA ARG A 28 -2.68 -11.25 2.89
C ARG A 28 -2.21 -9.95 3.55
N ASP A 29 -1.18 -9.33 3.00
CA ASP A 29 -0.59 -8.07 3.48
C ASP A 29 -0.57 -7.04 2.33
N PRO A 30 -1.72 -6.38 2.03
CA PRO A 30 -1.77 -5.30 1.05
C PRO A 30 -0.80 -4.15 1.36
N LEU A 31 -0.63 -3.75 2.64
CA LEU A 31 0.31 -2.70 3.04
C LEU A 31 1.76 -3.10 2.73
N GLY A 32 2.16 -4.32 3.05
CA GLY A 32 3.50 -4.83 2.68
C GLY A 32 3.69 -4.88 1.16
N ARG A 33 2.67 -5.26 0.39
CA ARG A 33 2.76 -5.29 -1.08
C ARG A 33 2.87 -3.92 -1.71
N ILE A 34 2.05 -2.96 -1.30
CA ILE A 34 2.09 -1.61 -1.88
C ILE A 34 3.44 -0.93 -1.55
N SER A 35 3.94 -1.12 -0.33
CA SER A 35 5.25 -0.63 0.11
C SER A 35 6.41 -1.26 -0.65
N ALA A 36 6.30 -2.54 -1.02
CA ALA A 36 7.33 -3.23 -1.79
C ALA A 36 7.41 -2.77 -3.26
N LEU A 37 6.32 -2.22 -3.81
CA LEU A 37 6.27 -1.74 -5.19
C LEU A 37 6.99 -0.39 -5.34
N HIS A 38 6.80 0.52 -4.39
CA HIS A 38 7.39 1.86 -4.44
C HIS A 38 7.70 2.37 -3.03
N ARG A 39 8.86 3.03 -2.87
CA ARG A 39 9.32 3.53 -1.56
C ARG A 39 8.36 4.60 -1.00
N ARG A 40 7.99 5.57 -1.83
CA ARG A 40 6.97 6.60 -1.55
C ARG A 40 5.63 6.18 -2.12
N TRP A 41 5.17 4.98 -1.78
CA TRP A 41 3.93 4.40 -2.32
C TRP A 41 2.71 5.30 -2.10
N PHE A 42 2.69 6.06 -1.00
CA PHE A 42 1.61 6.96 -0.61
C PHE A 42 1.50 8.21 -1.51
N GLU A 43 2.52 8.52 -2.30
CA GLU A 43 2.49 9.57 -3.34
C GLU A 43 2.35 9.00 -4.75
N PHE A 44 2.86 7.78 -4.95
CA PHE A 44 2.90 7.13 -6.25
C PHE A 44 1.54 6.55 -6.65
N PHE A 45 0.85 5.92 -5.69
CA PHE A 45 -0.48 5.34 -5.91
C PHE A 45 -1.59 6.33 -5.54
N ASP A 46 -2.66 6.32 -6.31
CA ASP A 46 -3.91 6.97 -5.96
C ASP A 46 -4.63 6.13 -4.91
N LEU A 47 -4.51 6.54 -3.65
CA LEU A 47 -5.11 5.81 -2.54
C LEU A 47 -6.64 6.00 -2.46
N GLU A 48 -7.16 7.06 -3.07
CA GLU A 48 -8.60 7.36 -3.10
C GLU A 48 -9.32 6.54 -4.16
N ALA A 49 -8.65 6.27 -5.29
CA ALA A 49 -9.17 5.43 -6.36
C ALA A 49 -8.85 3.93 -6.18
N GLY A 50 -8.08 3.57 -5.14
CA GLY A 50 -7.68 2.19 -4.88
C GLY A 50 -8.72 1.36 -4.14
N TRP A 51 -8.69 0.05 -4.36
CA TRP A 51 -9.66 -0.89 -3.78
C TRP A 51 -9.03 -2.20 -3.33
N LEU A 52 -9.65 -2.83 -2.34
CA LEU A 52 -9.40 -4.20 -1.89
C LEU A 52 -10.70 -4.99 -1.93
N VAL A 53 -10.66 -6.21 -2.44
CA VAL A 53 -11.77 -7.18 -2.41
C VAL A 53 -11.36 -8.33 -1.50
N GLU A 54 -12.12 -8.55 -0.44
CA GLU A 54 -11.85 -9.60 0.55
C GLU A 54 -12.07 -11.00 -0.04
N ALA A 55 -11.19 -11.92 0.35
CA ALA A 55 -11.28 -13.33 0.06
C ALA A 55 -10.96 -14.16 1.33
N GLU A 56 -11.61 -15.31 1.43
CA GLU A 56 -11.45 -16.22 2.56
C GLU A 56 -10.14 -17.02 2.43
N THR A 57 -9.84 -17.49 1.22
CA THR A 57 -8.64 -18.29 0.94
C THR A 57 -7.73 -17.65 -0.11
N GLN A 58 -6.51 -18.18 -0.20
CA GLN A 58 -5.58 -17.80 -1.26
C GLN A 58 -6.14 -18.09 -2.66
N ARG A 59 -6.90 -19.20 -2.79
CA ARG A 59 -7.50 -19.60 -4.06
C ARG A 59 -8.54 -18.58 -4.49
N ASP A 60 -9.43 -18.20 -3.58
CA ASP A 60 -10.49 -17.22 -3.86
C ASP A 60 -9.87 -15.87 -4.26
N ALA A 61 -8.82 -15.43 -3.55
CA ALA A 61 -8.14 -14.19 -3.88
C ALA A 61 -7.47 -14.21 -5.25
N ARG A 62 -6.93 -15.38 -5.66
CA ARG A 62 -6.40 -15.58 -7.00
C ARG A 62 -7.50 -15.60 -8.05
N ASP A 63 -8.64 -16.21 -7.76
CA ASP A 63 -9.77 -16.26 -8.68
C ASP A 63 -10.36 -14.86 -8.89
N LEU A 64 -10.46 -14.05 -7.83
CA LEU A 64 -10.83 -12.63 -7.89
C LEU A 64 -9.82 -11.80 -8.70
N GLU A 65 -8.52 -11.98 -8.47
CA GLU A 65 -7.47 -11.31 -9.28
C GLU A 65 -7.62 -11.66 -10.77
N LEU A 66 -7.82 -12.93 -11.10
CA LEU A 66 -8.03 -13.37 -12.47
C LEU A 66 -9.32 -12.80 -13.07
N GLN A 67 -10.41 -12.73 -12.29
CA GLN A 67 -11.68 -12.15 -12.72
C GLN A 67 -11.52 -10.66 -13.04
N LEU A 68 -10.80 -9.90 -12.22
CA LEU A 68 -10.52 -8.48 -12.47
C LEU A 68 -9.62 -8.28 -13.69
N ARG A 69 -8.63 -9.16 -13.90
CA ARG A 69 -7.59 -8.96 -14.92
C ARG A 69 -7.94 -9.50 -16.31
N ARG A 70 -8.66 -10.62 -16.40
CA ARG A 70 -8.96 -11.30 -17.68
C ARG A 70 -9.63 -10.38 -18.72
N PRO A 71 -10.63 -9.54 -18.36
CA PRO A 71 -11.27 -8.63 -19.31
C PRO A 71 -10.30 -7.58 -19.89
N LEU A 72 -9.18 -7.31 -19.20
CA LEU A 72 -8.27 -6.21 -19.49
C LEU A 72 -7.05 -6.64 -20.30
N ALA A 73 -7.14 -7.75 -21.04
CA ALA A 73 -6.02 -8.30 -21.80
C ALA A 73 -5.40 -7.29 -22.79
N LEU A 74 -6.23 -6.43 -23.40
CA LEU A 74 -5.81 -5.38 -24.34
C LEU A 74 -5.15 -4.17 -23.65
N HIS A 75 -5.30 -4.04 -22.33
CA HIS A 75 -4.76 -2.95 -21.53
C HIS A 75 -3.43 -3.31 -20.86
N LYS A 76 -2.94 -4.55 -21.01
CA LYS A 76 -1.69 -4.99 -20.40
C LYS A 76 -0.54 -4.06 -20.77
N ALA A 77 0.21 -3.65 -19.76
CA ALA A 77 1.34 -2.76 -19.91
C ALA A 77 2.54 -3.27 -19.08
N PRO A 78 3.77 -2.88 -19.42
CA PRO A 78 4.90 -3.08 -18.51
C PRO A 78 4.71 -2.26 -17.23
N SER A 79 5.43 -2.62 -16.16
CA SER A 79 5.46 -1.80 -14.95
C SER A 79 6.08 -0.43 -15.22
N PRO A 80 5.60 0.64 -14.56
CA PRO A 80 6.30 1.93 -14.55
C PRO A 80 7.77 1.79 -14.14
N LEU A 81 8.66 2.61 -14.69
CA LEU A 81 10.12 2.50 -14.47
C LEU A 81 10.55 2.74 -13.02
N THR A 82 9.76 3.48 -12.25
CA THR A 82 10.02 3.78 -10.84
C THR A 82 9.62 2.63 -9.90
N VAL A 83 8.86 1.65 -10.39
CA VAL A 83 8.48 0.47 -9.62
C VAL A 83 9.70 -0.44 -9.44
N GLN A 84 9.86 -0.96 -8.22
CA GLN A 84 10.95 -1.89 -7.91
C GLN A 84 10.84 -3.16 -8.75
N GLU A 85 11.86 -3.47 -9.57
CA GLU A 85 11.84 -4.60 -10.52
C GLU A 85 11.48 -5.94 -9.86
N LYS A 86 11.98 -6.19 -8.65
CA LYS A 86 11.72 -7.43 -7.89
C LYS A 86 10.25 -7.58 -7.48
N ALA A 87 9.50 -6.49 -7.37
CA ALA A 87 8.11 -6.47 -6.93
C ALA A 87 7.11 -6.23 -8.08
N GLY A 88 7.58 -5.70 -9.21
CA GLY A 88 6.75 -5.18 -10.29
C GLY A 88 5.82 -6.20 -10.93
N GLY A 89 6.25 -7.44 -11.15
CA GLY A 89 5.44 -8.43 -11.89
C GLY A 89 5.24 -8.03 -13.37
N LYS A 90 5.13 -9.01 -14.26
CA LYS A 90 5.18 -8.73 -15.72
C LYS A 90 3.83 -8.64 -16.42
N THR A 91 2.76 -9.16 -15.81
CA THR A 91 1.45 -9.31 -16.49
C THR A 91 0.29 -8.70 -15.72
N GLU A 92 0.61 -7.96 -14.68
CA GLU A 92 -0.31 -7.53 -13.63
C GLU A 92 -0.47 -6.01 -13.60
N TRP A 93 0.14 -5.32 -14.57
CA TRP A 93 -0.03 -3.91 -14.83
C TRP A 93 -0.91 -3.72 -16.04
N VAL A 94 -1.83 -2.77 -15.92
CA VAL A 94 -2.67 -2.31 -17.02
C VAL A 94 -2.54 -0.80 -17.16
N ARG A 95 -2.80 -0.30 -18.37
CA ARG A 95 -2.87 1.13 -18.67
C ARG A 95 -4.17 1.45 -19.41
N GLY A 96 -4.84 2.55 -19.10
CA GLY A 96 -6.07 2.93 -19.82
C GLY A 96 -7.33 2.22 -19.31
N ALA A 97 -7.31 1.63 -18.11
CA ALA A 97 -8.34 0.70 -17.64
C ALA A 97 -8.90 1.04 -16.25
N ASN A 98 -8.56 2.19 -15.67
CA ASN A 98 -8.97 2.54 -14.30
C ASN A 98 -10.49 2.58 -14.12
N ALA A 99 -11.23 3.14 -15.09
CA ALA A 99 -12.69 3.15 -15.05
C ALA A 99 -13.30 1.73 -15.14
N LEU A 100 -12.79 0.90 -16.07
CA LEU A 100 -13.23 -0.49 -16.21
C LEU A 100 -12.96 -1.32 -14.94
N LEU A 101 -11.87 -1.03 -14.23
CA LEU A 101 -11.55 -1.65 -12.95
C LEU A 101 -12.49 -1.21 -11.85
N ALA A 102 -12.80 0.09 -11.77
CA ALA A 102 -13.77 0.61 -10.81
C ALA A 102 -15.15 -0.04 -11.00
N ASP A 103 -15.62 -0.15 -12.25
CA ASP A 103 -16.87 -0.82 -12.59
C ASP A 103 -16.84 -2.32 -12.23
N ALA A 104 -15.72 -3.00 -12.50
CA ALA A 104 -15.57 -4.41 -12.16
C ALA A 104 -15.57 -4.66 -10.64
N VAL A 105 -14.93 -3.78 -9.87
CA VAL A 105 -14.93 -3.83 -8.40
C VAL A 105 -16.32 -3.55 -7.84
N ALA A 106 -17.03 -2.55 -8.38
CA ALA A 106 -18.42 -2.28 -8.01
C ALA A 106 -19.31 -3.49 -8.30
N GLY A 107 -19.13 -4.12 -9.45
CA GLY A 107 -19.79 -5.38 -9.79
C GLY A 107 -19.52 -6.48 -8.76
N LEU A 108 -18.29 -6.65 -8.27
CA LEU A 108 -18.00 -7.62 -7.21
C LEU A 108 -18.74 -7.30 -5.90
N ALA A 109 -18.85 -6.03 -5.53
CA ALA A 109 -19.64 -5.61 -4.37
C ALA A 109 -21.12 -5.96 -4.52
N ASP A 110 -21.69 -5.72 -5.71
CA ASP A 110 -23.09 -6.06 -6.02
C ASP A 110 -23.35 -7.58 -5.96
N HIS A 111 -22.33 -8.40 -6.23
CA HIS A 111 -22.38 -9.86 -6.09
C HIS A 111 -22.09 -10.36 -4.66
N GLY A 112 -21.99 -9.45 -3.69
CA GLY A 112 -21.88 -9.77 -2.27
C GLY A 112 -20.46 -9.88 -1.72
N HIS A 113 -19.43 -9.53 -2.50
CA HIS A 113 -18.06 -9.45 -1.97
C HIS A 113 -17.89 -8.23 -1.06
N HIS A 114 -17.12 -8.40 0.02
CA HIS A 114 -16.70 -7.26 0.83
C HIS A 114 -15.61 -6.47 0.08
N VAL A 115 -15.92 -5.22 -0.24
CA VAL A 115 -15.01 -4.29 -0.89
C VAL A 115 -14.65 -3.16 0.07
N TYR A 116 -13.37 -2.83 0.14
CA TYR A 116 -12.84 -1.75 0.95
C TYR A 116 -12.12 -0.72 0.08
N ALA A 117 -12.42 0.56 0.29
CA ALA A 117 -11.61 1.64 -0.24
C ALA A 117 -10.21 1.57 0.36
N LEU A 118 -9.17 1.79 -0.46
CA LEU A 118 -7.78 1.56 -0.08
C LEU A 118 -7.31 2.51 1.02
N ARG A 119 -7.52 3.83 0.86
CA ARG A 119 -7.04 4.82 1.84
C ARG A 119 -7.59 4.58 3.26
N PRO A 120 -8.92 4.43 3.49
CA PRO A 120 -9.43 4.13 4.83
C PRO A 120 -8.92 2.80 5.39
N TRP A 121 -8.75 1.79 4.53
CA TRP A 121 -8.21 0.49 4.96
C TRP A 121 -6.75 0.62 5.40
N LEU A 122 -5.90 1.28 4.62
CA LEU A 122 -4.49 1.52 4.97
C LEU A 122 -4.37 2.36 6.23
N HIS A 123 -5.21 3.38 6.40
CA HIS A 123 -5.28 4.17 7.63
C HIS A 123 -5.51 3.28 8.85
N GLN A 124 -6.50 2.38 8.82
CA GLN A 124 -6.76 1.46 9.92
C GLN A 124 -5.58 0.51 10.19
N VAL A 125 -4.96 -0.04 9.14
CA VAL A 125 -3.79 -0.92 9.29
C VAL A 125 -2.59 -0.17 9.89
N MET A 126 -2.36 1.07 9.48
CA MET A 126 -1.26 1.87 10.01
C MET A 126 -1.54 2.31 11.45
N LEU A 127 -2.78 2.69 11.80
CA LEU A 127 -3.18 2.93 13.18
C LEU A 127 -2.92 1.73 14.09
N GLN A 128 -3.20 0.51 13.64
CA GLN A 128 -2.91 -0.72 14.42
C GLN A 128 -1.40 -0.96 14.66
N ARG A 129 -0.51 -0.24 13.96
CA ARG A 129 0.94 -0.38 14.06
C ARG A 129 1.62 0.75 14.83
N VAL A 130 0.89 1.80 15.25
CA VAL A 130 1.47 2.99 15.92
C VAL A 130 2.15 2.64 17.25
N ASP A 131 1.65 1.64 17.98
CA ASP A 131 2.24 1.21 19.26
C ASP A 131 3.67 0.70 19.13
N ARG A 132 4.07 0.23 17.92
CA ARG A 132 5.42 -0.25 17.64
C ARG A 132 6.34 0.85 17.07
N LEU A 133 5.79 2.04 16.79
CA LEU A 133 6.50 3.09 16.08
C LEU A 133 7.64 3.66 16.92
N HIS A 134 7.45 3.77 18.24
CA HIS A 134 8.45 4.29 19.16
C HIS A 134 9.77 3.50 19.08
N ASP A 135 9.71 2.21 19.38
CA ASP A 135 10.90 1.35 19.45
C ASP A 135 11.53 1.16 18.08
N TRP A 136 10.71 1.06 17.03
CA TRP A 136 11.20 0.99 15.67
C TRP A 136 11.97 2.25 15.27
N ALA A 137 11.42 3.44 15.53
CA ALA A 137 12.07 4.71 15.20
C ALA A 137 13.36 4.93 16.02
N ALA A 138 13.37 4.58 17.30
CA ALA A 138 14.57 4.62 18.14
C ALA A 138 15.68 3.70 17.62
N ALA A 139 15.33 2.54 17.06
CA ALA A 139 16.30 1.63 16.45
C ALA A 139 16.84 2.15 15.11
N GLN A 140 16.03 2.86 14.31
CA GLN A 140 16.49 3.45 13.04
C GLN A 140 17.36 4.68 13.25
N LEU A 141 17.00 5.53 14.22
CA LEU A 141 17.72 6.76 14.56
C LEU A 141 17.99 6.79 16.07
N PRO A 142 19.09 6.20 16.54
CA PRO A 142 19.47 6.25 17.95
C PRO A 142 19.74 7.68 18.46
N GLU A 143 19.45 7.94 19.74
CA GLU A 143 19.73 9.26 20.34
C GLU A 143 21.24 9.54 20.37
N GLU A 144 22.03 8.57 20.81
CA GLU A 144 23.49 8.63 20.82
C GLU A 144 24.05 8.68 19.39
N GLU A 145 24.76 9.75 19.06
CA GLU A 145 25.34 9.97 17.73
C GLU A 145 26.39 8.90 17.36
N SER A 146 27.11 8.36 18.34
CA SER A 146 28.08 7.26 18.19
C SER A 146 27.44 5.98 17.66
N LEU A 147 26.15 5.76 17.90
CA LEU A 147 25.39 4.58 17.47
C LEU A 147 24.67 4.77 16.13
N ARG A 148 24.69 5.99 15.58
CA ARG A 148 23.97 6.28 14.32
C ARG A 148 24.70 5.67 13.13
N TYR A 149 23.95 4.94 12.32
CA TYR A 149 24.40 4.58 10.98
C TYR A 149 24.54 5.87 10.16
N ARG A 150 25.76 6.23 9.75
CA ARG A 150 26.02 7.35 8.84
C ARG A 150 25.65 6.99 7.39
N THR A 151 24.46 6.46 7.19
CA THR A 151 23.96 6.07 5.86
C THR A 151 22.66 6.81 5.60
N PRO A 152 22.66 7.79 4.67
CA PRO A 152 21.47 8.57 4.33
C PRO A 152 20.25 7.73 3.92
N SER A 153 20.45 6.47 3.48
CA SER A 153 19.35 5.58 3.11
C SER A 153 18.47 5.18 4.30
N VAL A 154 19.03 5.05 5.51
CA VAL A 154 18.27 4.68 6.73
C VAL A 154 17.38 5.85 7.15
N GLU A 155 17.95 7.05 7.20
CA GLU A 155 17.22 8.28 7.51
C GLU A 155 16.12 8.57 6.48
N ASN A 156 16.40 8.38 5.19
CA ASN A 156 15.39 8.55 4.15
C ASN A 156 14.26 7.52 4.27
N ALA A 157 14.58 6.25 4.58
CA ALA A 157 13.57 5.22 4.79
C ALA A 157 12.71 5.50 6.04
N LEU A 158 13.32 6.00 7.12
CA LEU A 158 12.60 6.48 8.29
C LEU A 158 11.66 7.63 7.91
N ARG A 159 12.15 8.64 7.18
CA ARG A 159 11.34 9.78 6.74
C ARG A 159 10.17 9.36 5.87
N ASP A 160 10.41 8.52 4.86
CA ASP A 160 9.36 7.99 3.99
C ASP A 160 8.29 7.22 4.78
N GLN A 161 8.69 6.46 5.81
CA GLN A 161 7.74 5.74 6.66
C GLN A 161 6.89 6.69 7.52
N LEU A 162 7.47 7.77 8.05
CA LEU A 162 6.74 8.78 8.82
C LEU A 162 5.82 9.62 7.92
N ASP A 163 6.29 9.98 6.72
CA ASP A 163 5.50 10.65 5.69
C ASP A 163 4.29 9.79 5.29
N ALA A 164 4.43 8.46 5.25
CA ALA A 164 3.32 7.56 4.96
C ALA A 164 2.21 7.61 6.03
N TYR A 165 2.57 7.76 7.31
CA TYR A 165 1.58 8.02 8.37
C TYR A 165 0.88 9.36 8.14
N ALA A 166 1.67 10.42 7.88
CA ALA A 166 1.14 11.76 7.65
C ALA A 166 0.20 11.84 6.43
N ALA A 167 0.54 11.14 5.33
CA ALA A 167 -0.28 11.07 4.11
C ALA A 167 -1.64 10.38 4.34
N LEU A 168 -1.74 9.56 5.38
CA LEU A 168 -2.98 8.93 5.82
C LEU A 168 -3.67 9.69 6.97
N ASP A 169 -3.32 10.95 7.20
CA ASP A 169 -3.87 11.79 8.28
C ASP A 169 -3.63 11.23 9.68
N ILE A 170 -2.52 10.51 9.87
CA ILE A 170 -2.05 10.04 11.18
C ILE A 170 -0.83 10.87 11.55
N ASP A 171 -0.93 11.71 12.58
CA ASP A 171 0.24 12.44 13.11
C ASP A 171 1.16 11.47 13.86
N PRO A 172 2.35 11.09 13.35
CA PRO A 172 3.18 10.10 14.02
C PRO A 172 3.82 10.63 15.32
N ARG A 173 3.91 11.95 15.51
CA ARG A 173 4.72 12.60 16.57
C ARG A 173 4.41 12.13 17.99
N PRO A 174 3.15 11.89 18.40
CA PRO A 174 2.84 11.40 19.75
C PRO A 174 3.44 10.03 20.07
N TRP A 175 3.81 9.25 19.06
CA TRP A 175 4.35 7.89 19.21
C TRP A 175 5.86 7.81 18.91
N LEU A 176 6.54 8.94 18.72
CA LEU A 176 7.97 8.99 18.42
C LEU A 176 8.80 9.39 19.64
N PRO A 177 10.04 8.89 19.75
CA PRO A 177 11.00 9.42 20.71
C PRO A 177 11.26 10.92 20.45
N ALA A 178 11.52 11.69 21.52
CA ALA A 178 11.67 13.14 21.42
C ALA A 178 12.80 13.58 20.45
N HIS A 179 13.90 12.84 20.37
CA HIS A 179 14.99 13.15 19.43
C HIS A 179 14.61 12.88 17.96
N VAL A 180 13.74 11.89 17.71
CA VAL A 180 13.21 11.63 16.37
C VAL A 180 12.20 12.72 15.97
N VAL A 181 11.35 13.17 16.91
CA VAL A 181 10.44 14.31 16.68
C VAL A 181 11.22 15.54 16.23
N ARG A 182 12.34 15.87 16.91
CA ARG A 182 13.20 17.01 16.56
C ARG A 182 13.88 16.87 15.19
N TRP A 183 14.19 15.66 14.76
CA TRP A 183 14.80 15.40 13.45
C TRP A 183 13.77 15.39 12.31
N TYR A 184 12.54 14.96 12.60
CA TYR A 184 11.48 14.86 11.59
C TYR A 184 10.89 16.24 11.26
N GLY A 185 10.71 17.08 12.30
CA GLY A 185 10.11 18.42 12.22
C GLY A 185 10.98 19.50 11.61
#